data_AF-A0A3N0FIR6-F1
#
_entry.id   AF-A0A3N0FIR6-F1
#
_cell.length_a   1.000
_cell.length_b   1.000
_cell.length_c   1.000
_cell.angle_alpha   90.00
_cell.angle_beta   90.00
_cell.angle_gamma   90.00
#
_symmetry.space_group_name_H-M   'P 1'
#
loop_
_entity.id
_entity.type
_entity.pdbx_description
1 polymer ?
#
loop_
_entity_poly.entity_id
_entity_poly.type
_entity_poly.pdbx_seq_one_letter_code
_entity_poly.pdbx_strand_id
1 'polypeptide(L)' 'MSLNDSKIRNLKPSAKPFKVSDSHGLYLLVNPGGSRLWYLKYRINRKESRLG' A
#
# COMPACT_ATOMS: atom_id res chain seq x y z
N MET A 1 -1.86 -7.82 10.05
CA MET A 1 -1.91 -9.06 9.24
C MET A 1 -1.03 -8.84 8.04
N SER A 2 -0.15 -9.79 7.71
CA SER A 2 0.65 -9.70 6.50
C SER A 2 -0.23 -9.86 5.25
N LEU A 3 0.11 -9.13 4.20
CA LEU A 3 -0.41 -9.32 2.86
C LEU A 3 0.12 -10.65 2.34
N ASN A 4 -0.76 -11.42 1.72
CA ASN A 4 -0.41 -12.62 0.98
C ASN A 4 -0.59 -12.36 -0.52
N ASP A 5 0.22 -13.04 -1.34
CA ASP A 5 0.21 -12.88 -2.79
C ASP A 5 -1.21 -13.10 -3.37
N SER A 6 -1.95 -14.08 -2.86
CA SER A 6 -3.32 -14.35 -3.30
C SER A 6 -4.29 -13.18 -3.06
N LYS A 7 -4.22 -12.48 -1.92
CA LYS A 7 -5.04 -11.28 -1.71
C LYS A 7 -4.62 -10.19 -2.68
N ILE A 8 -3.32 -9.97 -2.88
CA ILE A 8 -2.80 -8.93 -3.78
C ILE A 8 -3.27 -9.13 -5.22
N ARG A 9 -3.23 -10.37 -5.73
CA ARG A 9 -3.73 -10.71 -7.08
C ARG A 9 -5.23 -10.51 -7.23
N ASN A 10 -5.99 -10.74 -6.16
CA ASN A 10 -7.44 -10.57 -6.13
C ASN A 10 -7.90 -9.13 -5.89
N LEU A 11 -6.98 -8.18 -5.64
CA LEU A 11 -7.33 -6.77 -5.47
C LEU A 11 -7.85 -6.17 -6.77
N LYS A 12 -9.11 -5.77 -6.76
CA LYS A 12 -9.72 -5.05 -7.87
C LYS A 12 -9.48 -3.53 -7.71
N PRO A 13 -9.13 -2.82 -8.79
CA PRO A 13 -9.11 -1.36 -8.78
C PRO A 13 -10.48 -0.82 -8.38
N SER A 14 -10.47 0.23 -7.56
CA SER A 14 -11.68 0.96 -7.15
C SER A 14 -11.68 2.34 -7.80
N ALA A 15 -12.82 3.03 -7.79
CA ALA A 15 -12.95 4.39 -8.31
C ALA A 15 -12.01 5.40 -7.61
N LYS A 16 -11.52 5.07 -6.41
CA LYS A 16 -10.55 5.89 -5.65
C LYS A 16 -9.31 5.07 -5.27
N PRO A 17 -8.12 5.69 -5.24
CA PRO A 17 -6.93 5.02 -4.73
C PRO A 17 -7.12 4.55 -3.30
N PHE A 18 -6.72 3.32 -3.00
CA PHE A 18 -6.80 2.77 -1.65
C PHE A 18 -5.51 2.08 -1.24
N LYS A 19 -5.25 2.09 0.08
CA LYS A 19 -4.06 1.50 0.67
C LYS A 19 -4.40 0.14 1.26
N VAL A 20 -3.59 -0.85 0.94
CA VAL A 20 -3.65 -2.17 1.56
C VAL A 20 -2.40 -2.34 2.41
N SER A 21 -2.58 -2.23 3.72
CA SER A 21 -1.48 -2.35 4.67
C SER A 21 -0.96 -3.78 4.70
N ASP A 22 0.36 -3.91 4.62
CA ASP A 22 1.08 -5.09 5.08
C ASP A 22 1.51 -4.84 6.55
N SER A 23 2.80 -5.01 6.82
CA SER A 23 3.45 -4.96 8.12
C SER A 23 4.53 -3.87 8.15
N HIS A 24 4.91 -3.41 9.35
CA HIS A 24 6.03 -2.46 9.53
C HIS A 24 5.93 -1.15 8.71
N GLY A 25 4.72 -0.72 8.37
CA GLY A 25 4.49 0.48 7.57
C GLY A 25 4.53 0.26 6.07
N LEU A 26 4.84 -0.95 5.59
CA LEU A 26 4.71 -1.31 4.18
C LEU A 26 3.23 -1.38 3.80
N TYR A 27 2.87 -0.79 2.66
CA TYR A 27 1.53 -0.88 2.10
C TYR A 27 1.56 -0.83 0.58
N LEU A 28 0.58 -1.48 -0.04
CA LEU A 28 0.34 -1.41 -1.47
C LEU A 28 -0.72 -0.33 -1.75
N LEU A 29 -0.40 0.63 -2.62
CA LEU A 29 -1.36 1.58 -3.17
C LEU A 29 -1.93 1.02 -4.47
N VAL A 30 -3.23 0.76 -4.50
CA VAL A 30 -3.96 0.36 -5.70
C VAL A 30 -4.66 1.58 -6.28
N ASN A 31 -4.27 1.98 -7.48
CA ASN A 31 -4.89 3.12 -8.17
C ASN A 31 -6.07 2.67 -9.04
N PRO A 32 -7.02 3.57 -9.35
CA PRO A 32 -8.15 3.27 -10.23
C PRO A 32 -7.76 2.76 -11.61
N GLY A 33 -6.62 3.24 -12.15
CA GLY A 33 -6.06 2.77 -13.43
C GLY A 33 -5.39 1.40 -13.38
N GLY A 34 -5.46 0.67 -12.26
CA GLY A 34 -4.88 -0.67 -12.13
C GLY A 34 -3.40 -0.71 -11.76
N SER A 35 -2.72 0.44 -11.69
CA SER A 35 -1.36 0.48 -11.18
C SER A 35 -1.31 0.14 -9.69
N ARG A 36 -0.31 -0.66 -9.33
CA ARG A 36 -0.06 -1.13 -7.96
C ARG A 36 1.35 -0.71 -7.58
N LEU A 37 1.47 0.16 -6.56
CA LEU A 37 2.74 0.70 -6.11
C LEU A 37 2.98 0.33 -4.65
N TRP A 38 4.19 -0.12 -4.34
CA TRP A 38 4.61 -0.33 -2.96
C TRP A 38 5.10 0.97 -2.35
N TYR A 39 4.67 1.24 -1.13
CA TYR A 39 5.16 2.35 -0.33
C TYR A 39 5.47 1.90 1.08
N LEU A 40 6.55 2.43 1.64
CA LEU A 40 6.90 2.28 3.04
C LEU A 40 6.58 3.59 3.77
N LYS A 41 5.60 3.55 4.68
CA LYS A 41 5.33 4.63 5.63
C LYS A 41 6.32 4.56 6.78
N TYR A 42 7.02 5.65 7.05
CA TYR A 42 7.99 5.73 8.14
C TYR A 42 7.86 7.05 8.90
N ARG A 43 8.51 7.12 10.06
CA ARG A 43 8.61 8.34 10.87
C ARG A 43 10.04 8.55 11.33
N ILE A 44 10.57 9.76 11.11
CA ILE A 44 11.87 10.21 11.63
C ILE A 44 11.60 11.52 12.37
N ASN A 45 12.10 11.66 13.59
CA ASN A 45 11.89 12.86 14.43
C ASN A 45 10.40 13.24 14.55
N ARG A 46 9.51 12.23 14.72
CA ARG A 46 8.04 12.37 14.75
C ARG A 46 7.40 12.90 13.46
N LYS A 47 8.17 13.18 12.41
CA LYS A 47 7.64 13.58 11.10
C LYS A 47 7.32 12.34 10.27
N GLU A 48 6.09 12.26 9.80
CA GLU A 48 5.64 11.18 8.92
C GLU A 48 6.03 11.45 7.47
N SER A 49 6.54 10.43 6.81
CA SER A 49 6.86 10.45 5.38
C SER A 49 6.62 9.06 4.78
N ARG A 50 6.78 8.95 3.46
CA ARG A 50 6.71 7.69 2.73
C ARG A 50 7.85 7.56 1.73
N LEU A 51 8.29 6.34 1.50
CA LEU A 51 9.27 5.97 0.47
C LEU A 51 8.59 5.04 -0.54
N GLY A 52 8.80 5.26 -1.83
CA GLY A 52 8.30 4.42 -2.92
C GLY A 52 8.29 5.16 -4.24
#